data_AF-A0A535TAX5-F1
#
_entry.id   AF-A0A535TAX5-F1
#
_cell.length_a   1.000
_cell.length_b   1.000
_cell.length_c   1.000
_cell.angle_alpha   90.00
_cell.angle_beta   90.00
_cell.angle_gamma   90.00
#
_symmetry.space_group_name_H-M   'P 1'
#
loop_
_entity.id
_entity.type
_entity.pdbx_description
1 polymer ?
#
loop_
_entity_poly.entity_id
_entity_poly.type
_entity_poly.pdbx_seq_one_letter_code
_entity_poly.pdbx_strand_id
1 'polypeptide(L)'
;MAIAERPESWSRCWKKWAHTGCADRTATRCTGTFFLTDWLVRNFDRAVVKGLGLDRHPDLKPMLFGNYEAVLFLRQVPNPRLAERARDIAGYLELPLEIRDVGLGELEERLADLVEA
;
A
#
# COMPACT_ATOMS: atom_id res chain seq x y z
N MET A 1 -4.85 10.94 -29.96
CA MET A 1 -3.53 11.28 -29.40
C MET A 1 -2.89 9.98 -28.96
N ALA A 2 -1.79 9.59 -29.61
CA ALA A 2 -1.30 8.21 -29.70
C ALA A 2 -0.82 7.64 -28.36
N ILE A 3 -1.31 6.44 -28.03
CA ILE A 3 -0.78 5.59 -26.97
C ILE A 3 0.49 4.96 -27.54
N ALA A 4 1.66 5.40 -27.10
CA ALA A 4 2.93 4.79 -27.45
C ALA A 4 2.97 3.35 -26.94
N GLU A 5 3.17 2.39 -27.85
CA GLU A 5 3.35 0.97 -27.53
C GLU A 5 4.54 0.79 -26.58
N ARG A 6 4.28 0.27 -25.37
CA ARG A 6 5.31 0.10 -24.35
C ARG A 6 6.09 -1.22 -24.57
N PRO A 7 7.42 -1.22 -24.42
CA PRO A 7 8.25 -2.42 -24.63
C PRO A 7 7.99 -3.53 -23.60
N GLU A 8 8.00 -4.79 -24.06
CA GLU A 8 7.63 -5.99 -23.28
C GLU A 8 8.45 -6.23 -22.00
N SER A 9 9.67 -5.71 -21.92
CA SER A 9 10.53 -5.82 -20.73
C SER A 9 9.91 -5.12 -19.51
N TRP A 10 9.16 -4.05 -19.73
CA TRP A 10 8.44 -3.33 -18.67
C TRP A 10 7.22 -4.12 -18.18
N SER A 11 6.54 -4.84 -19.08
CA SER A 11 5.39 -5.70 -18.74
C SER A 11 5.78 -6.89 -17.86
N ARG A 12 6.99 -7.44 -18.00
CA ARG A 12 7.50 -8.51 -17.11
C ARG A 12 7.84 -7.98 -15.71
N CYS A 13 8.47 -6.81 -15.64
CA CYS A 13 8.82 -6.19 -14.36
C CYS A 13 7.56 -5.75 -13.58
N TRP A 14 6.51 -5.30 -14.28
CA TRP A 14 5.21 -4.98 -13.69
C TRP A 14 4.43 -6.24 -13.27
N LYS A 15 4.32 -7.27 -14.12
CA LYS A 15 3.65 -8.54 -13.76
C LYS A 15 4.24 -9.18 -12.49
N LYS A 16 5.55 -9.04 -12.27
CA LYS A 16 6.24 -9.54 -11.06
C LYS A 16 5.83 -8.80 -9.77
N TRP A 17 5.42 -7.53 -9.85
CA TRP A 17 4.91 -6.75 -8.70
C TRP A 17 3.39 -6.74 -8.57
N ALA A 18 2.66 -7.04 -9.65
CA ALA A 18 1.20 -7.06 -9.68
C ALA A 18 0.57 -8.23 -8.90
N HIS A 19 1.35 -9.23 -8.46
CA HIS A 19 0.83 -10.33 -7.65
C HIS A 19 0.59 -9.99 -6.17
N THR A 20 0.93 -8.78 -5.73
CA THR A 20 0.64 -8.32 -4.36
C THR A 20 -0.08 -6.98 -4.35
N GLY A 21 -1.38 -7.06 -4.63
CA GLY A 21 -2.33 -5.98 -4.40
C GLY A 21 -2.98 -5.47 -5.69
N CYS A 22 -4.26 -5.79 -5.88
CA CYS A 22 -5.13 -5.22 -6.91
C CYS A 22 -4.95 -5.77 -8.36
N ALA A 23 -4.78 -7.09 -8.55
CA ALA A 23 -4.74 -7.69 -9.89
C ALA A 23 -6.13 -8.06 -10.49
N ASP A 24 -7.14 -8.33 -9.66
CA ASP A 24 -8.31 -9.09 -10.12
C ASP A 24 -9.55 -8.24 -10.48
N ARG A 25 -9.47 -6.91 -10.33
CA ARG A 25 -10.56 -5.99 -10.73
C ARG A 25 -9.98 -4.68 -11.24
N THR A 26 -9.62 -4.68 -12.52
CA THR A 26 -9.33 -3.50 -13.37
C THR A 26 -8.29 -2.54 -12.80
N ALA A 27 -7.10 -2.48 -13.43
CA ALA A 27 -6.02 -1.54 -13.10
C ALA A 27 -6.47 -0.06 -12.97
N THR A 28 -7.58 0.30 -13.61
CA THR A 28 -8.25 1.62 -13.54
C THR A 28 -8.85 1.96 -12.16
N ARG A 29 -9.12 0.98 -11.27
CA ARG A 29 -9.64 1.25 -9.91
C ARG A 29 -8.54 1.41 -8.86
N CYS A 30 -7.31 1.01 -9.16
CA CYS A 30 -6.20 1.14 -8.21
C CYS A 30 -5.59 2.56 -8.23
N THR A 31 -5.90 3.37 -9.25
CA THR A 31 -5.61 4.81 -9.25
C THR A 31 -6.46 5.49 -8.18
N GLY A 32 -5.82 6.10 -7.18
CA GLY A 32 -6.50 6.67 -6.02
C GLY A 32 -6.50 5.79 -4.76
N THR A 33 -5.70 4.71 -4.71
CA THR A 33 -5.54 3.92 -3.48
C THR A 33 -4.26 4.31 -2.73
N PHE A 34 -4.38 4.61 -1.44
CA PHE A 34 -3.25 4.83 -0.55
C PHE A 34 -2.83 3.51 0.09
N PHE A 35 -1.62 3.04 -0.20
CA PHE A 35 -1.14 1.75 0.29
C PHE A 35 -0.47 1.90 1.65
N LEU A 36 -0.94 1.10 2.61
CA LEU A 36 -0.32 0.93 3.91
C LEU A 36 0.42 -0.41 3.95
N THR A 37 1.64 -0.40 4.51
CA THR A 37 2.40 -1.60 4.88
C THR A 37 2.57 -1.63 6.40
N ASP A 38 2.95 -2.78 6.96
CA ASP A 38 3.14 -2.94 8.41
C ASP A 38 4.11 -1.89 9.00
N TRP A 39 5.17 -1.54 8.26
CA TRP A 39 6.10 -0.48 8.66
C TRP A 39 5.44 0.89 8.66
N LEU A 40 4.68 1.23 7.62
CA LEU A 40 4.05 2.53 7.49
C LEU A 40 2.96 2.73 8.53
N VAL A 41 2.18 1.68 8.85
CA VAL A 41 1.18 1.70 9.93
C VAL A 41 1.84 2.03 11.28
N ARG A 42 3.00 1.43 11.57
CA ARG A 42 3.74 1.65 12.82
C ARG A 42 4.35 3.05 12.91
N ASN A 43 4.72 3.64 11.79
CA ASN A 43 5.49 4.88 11.73
C ASN A 43 4.71 6.06 11.14
N PHE A 44 3.40 5.93 10.96
CA PHE A 44 2.56 6.89 10.23
C PHE A 44 2.72 8.32 10.73
N ASP A 45 2.70 8.53 12.05
CA ASP A 45 2.83 9.87 12.63
C ASP A 45 4.19 10.52 12.32
N ARG A 46 5.26 9.73 12.28
CA ARG A 46 6.60 10.25 11.98
C ARG A 46 6.80 10.44 10.48
N ALA A 47 6.41 9.45 9.68
CA ALA A 47 6.70 9.40 8.25
C ALA A 47 5.76 10.30 7.44
N VAL A 48 4.47 10.30 7.77
CA VAL A 48 3.44 11.02 7.01
C VAL A 48 3.09 12.31 7.71
N VAL A 49 2.65 12.26 8.97
CA VAL A 49 2.15 13.46 9.66
C VAL A 49 3.27 14.49 9.86
N LYS A 50 4.35 14.11 10.55
CA LYS A 50 5.50 15.01 10.76
C LYS A 50 6.37 15.17 9.51
N GLY A 51 6.57 14.08 8.76
CA GLY A 51 7.41 14.07 7.56
C GLY A 51 6.88 14.99 6.46
N LEU A 52 5.56 15.06 6.28
CA LEU A 52 4.91 15.96 5.31
C LEU A 52 4.44 17.28 5.96
N GLY A 53 4.65 17.45 7.27
CA GLY A 53 4.29 18.67 8.00
C GLY A 53 2.80 18.90 8.18
N LEU A 54 1.98 17.84 8.16
CA LEU A 54 0.53 17.91 8.40
C LEU A 54 0.18 18.38 9.81
N ASP A 55 1.11 18.24 10.76
CA ASP A 55 0.98 18.76 12.11
C ASP A 55 1.06 20.29 12.18
N ARG A 56 1.89 20.90 11.32
CA ARG A 56 2.09 22.35 11.23
C ARG A 56 1.18 23.01 10.21
N HIS A 57 0.82 22.29 9.15
CA HIS A 57 0.02 22.77 8.04
C HIS A 57 -1.10 21.76 7.71
N PRO A 58 -2.18 21.73 8.50
CA PRO A 58 -3.27 20.77 8.31
C PRO A 58 -3.98 20.91 6.95
N ASP A 59 -3.93 22.10 6.34
CA ASP A 59 -4.50 22.39 5.02
C ASP A 59 -3.87 21.57 3.89
N LEU A 60 -2.66 21.03 4.10
CA LEU A 60 -2.00 20.14 3.14
C LEU A 60 -2.68 18.77 3.05
N LYS A 61 -3.40 18.33 4.09
CA LYS A 61 -4.08 17.03 4.11
C LYS A 61 -5.04 16.87 2.92
N PRO A 62 -6.04 17.75 2.70
CA PRO A 62 -6.93 17.63 1.54
C PRO A 62 -6.21 17.80 0.21
N MET A 63 -5.12 18.59 0.13
CA MET A 63 -4.36 18.73 -1.12
C MET A 63 -3.60 17.46 -1.50
N LEU A 64 -3.02 16.78 -0.51
CA LEU A 64 -2.22 15.57 -0.72
C LEU A 64 -3.10 14.33 -0.86
N PHE A 65 -4.16 14.23 -0.05
CA PHE A 65 -5.00 13.04 0.03
C PHE A 65 -6.35 13.17 -0.68
N GLY A 66 -6.72 14.34 -1.20
CA GLY A 66 -8.04 14.58 -1.79
C GLY A 66 -8.34 13.84 -3.09
N ASN A 67 -7.31 13.30 -3.76
CA ASN A 67 -7.47 12.46 -4.96
C ASN A 67 -7.46 10.96 -4.64
N TYR A 68 -7.37 10.58 -3.36
CA TYR A 68 -7.46 9.19 -2.95
C TYR A 68 -8.91 8.85 -2.60
N GLU A 69 -9.31 7.63 -2.96
CA GLU A 69 -10.65 7.10 -2.77
C GLU A 69 -10.69 6.02 -1.69
N ALA A 70 -9.54 5.39 -1.39
CA ALA A 70 -9.45 4.31 -0.42
C ALA A 70 -8.04 4.16 0.15
N VAL A 71 -7.96 3.52 1.32
CA VAL A 71 -6.73 3.02 1.93
C VAL A 71 -6.72 1.50 1.82
N LEU A 72 -5.65 0.92 1.29
CA LEU A 72 -5.43 -0.52 1.26
C LEU A 72 -4.26 -0.88 2.17
N PHE A 73 -4.54 -1.57 3.26
CA PHE A 73 -3.52 -2.12 4.15
C PHE A 73 -3.09 -3.51 3.70
N LEU A 74 -1.88 -3.60 3.16
CA LEU A 74 -1.20 -4.84 2.80
C LEU A 74 -0.50 -5.39 4.05
N ARG A 75 -1.21 -6.28 4.76
CA ARG A 75 -0.77 -6.87 6.01
C ARG A 75 0.12 -8.08 5.71
N GLN A 76 1.39 -8.00 6.10
CA GLN A 76 2.34 -9.11 5.93
C GLN A 76 2.17 -10.13 7.04
N VAL A 77 2.03 -9.66 8.28
CA VAL A 77 1.80 -10.53 9.45
C VAL A 77 0.44 -10.21 10.08
N PRO A 78 -0.46 -11.19 10.24
CA PRO A 78 -1.74 -10.99 10.91
C PRO A 78 -1.55 -10.51 12.35
N ASN A 79 -1.76 -9.20 12.57
CA ASN A 79 -1.67 -8.59 13.88
C ASN A 79 -2.90 -7.69 14.12
N PRO A 80 -3.73 -7.97 15.14
CA PRO A 80 -4.95 -7.20 15.39
C PRO A 80 -4.65 -5.74 15.75
N ARG A 81 -3.53 -5.46 16.43
CA ARG A 81 -3.14 -4.08 16.81
C ARG A 81 -2.78 -3.24 15.59
N LEU A 82 -2.19 -3.86 14.55
CA LEU A 82 -1.92 -3.16 13.29
C LEU A 82 -3.20 -2.92 12.50
N ALA A 83 -4.17 -3.83 12.55
CA ALA A 83 -5.46 -3.64 11.93
C ALA A 83 -6.25 -2.50 12.59
N GLU A 84 -6.24 -2.40 13.91
CA GLU A 84 -6.81 -1.26 14.64
C GLU A 84 -6.12 0.04 14.27
N ARG A 85 -4.79 0.07 14.28
CA ARG A 85 -4.04 1.26 13.90
C ARG A 85 -4.30 1.70 12.46
N ALA A 86 -4.48 0.76 11.54
CA ALA A 86 -4.85 1.06 10.16
C ALA A 86 -6.25 1.69 10.07
N ARG A 87 -7.20 1.30 10.94
CA ARG A 87 -8.53 1.95 11.03
C ARG A 87 -8.42 3.39 11.52
N ASP A 88 -7.58 3.64 12.53
CA ASP A 88 -7.35 5.00 13.02
C ASP A 88 -6.76 5.90 11.92
N ILE A 89 -5.79 5.38 11.17
CA ILE A 89 -5.16 6.10 10.05
C ILE A 89 -6.18 6.39 8.95
N ALA A 90 -7.00 5.40 8.58
CA ALA A 90 -8.05 5.59 7.58
C ALA A 90 -9.10 6.62 8.05
N GLY A 91 -9.46 6.61 9.34
CA GLY A 91 -10.32 7.63 9.95
C GLY A 91 -9.71 9.03 9.93
N TYR A 92 -8.40 9.15 10.20
CA TYR A 92 -7.67 10.42 10.10
C TYR A 92 -7.64 10.98 8.66
N LEU A 93 -7.46 10.09 7.68
CA LEU A 93 -7.46 10.42 6.26
C LEU A 93 -8.88 10.60 5.68
N GLU A 94 -9.92 10.21 6.42
CA GLU A 94 -11.33 10.22 6.01
C GLU A 94 -11.59 9.36 4.76
N LEU A 95 -10.89 8.22 4.68
CA LEU A 95 -10.97 7.29 3.55
C LEU A 95 -11.43 5.90 4.02
N PRO A 96 -12.17 5.13 3.20
CA PRO A 96 -12.51 3.76 3.51
C PRO A 96 -11.26 2.86 3.56
N LEU A 97 -11.25 1.88 4.47
CA LEU A 97 -10.14 0.94 4.66
C LEU A 97 -10.49 -0.45 4.10
N GLU A 98 -9.62 -0.99 3.26
CA GLU A 98 -9.55 -2.42 2.91
C GLU A 98 -8.27 -3.02 3.53
N ILE A 99 -8.36 -4.20 4.13
CA ILE A 99 -7.21 -4.93 4.66
C ILE A 99 -7.03 -6.21 3.84
N ARG A 100 -5.81 -6.46 3.35
CA ARG A 100 -5.45 -7.68 2.65
C ARG A 100 -4.21 -8.31 3.25
N ASP A 101 -4.32 -9.60 3.54
CA ASP A 101 -3.19 -10.42 3.92
C ASP A 101 -2.39 -10.79 2.67
N VAL A 102 -1.13 -10.41 2.64
CA VAL A 102 -0.22 -10.64 1.50
C VAL A 102 0.92 -11.60 1.82
N GLY A 103 1.13 -11.93 3.10
CA GLY A 103 2.26 -12.77 3.54
C GLY A 103 3.62 -12.15 3.24
N LEU A 104 4.70 -12.92 3.40
CA LEU A 104 6.07 -12.51 3.09
C LEU A 104 6.50 -12.85 1.64
N GLY A 105 5.62 -13.46 0.85
CA GLY A 105 5.87 -13.83 -0.55
C GLY A 105 7.04 -14.82 -0.70
N GLU A 106 7.90 -14.58 -1.69
CA GLU A 106 9.06 -15.44 -2.04
C GLU A 106 10.08 -15.62 -0.89
N LEU A 107 10.03 -14.80 0.17
CA LEU A 107 10.96 -14.91 1.28
C LEU A 107 10.76 -16.21 2.08
N GLU A 108 9.53 -16.65 2.27
CA GLU A 108 9.22 -17.90 2.97
C GLU A 108 9.75 -19.10 2.20
N GLU A 109 9.54 -19.12 0.88
CA GLU A 109 10.04 -20.18 -0.02
C GLU A 109 11.58 -20.24 -0.01
N ARG A 110 12.24 -19.08 -0.13
CA ARG A 110 13.71 -18.99 -0.11
C ARG A 110 14.31 -19.40 1.24
N LEU A 111 13.61 -19.14 2.34
CA LEU A 111 14.08 -19.53 3.67
C LEU A 111 13.90 -21.04 3.89
N ALA A 112 12.80 -21.62 3.39
CA ALA A 112 12.61 -23.08 3.39
C ALA A 112 13.71 -23.79 2.58
N ASP A 113 14.04 -23.29 1.39
CA ASP A 113 15.12 -23.82 0.55
C ASP A 113 16.50 -23.83 1.27
N LEU A 114 16.74 -22.86 2.16
CA LEU A 114 18.01 -22.74 2.89
C LEU A 114 18.07 -23.60 4.16
N VAL A 115 16.92 -23.97 4.75
CA VAL A 115 16.85 -24.81 5.95
C VAL A 115 16.89 -26.31 5.58
N GLU A 116 16.38 -26.66 4.40
CA GLU A 116 16.39 -28.03 3.86
C GLU A 116 17.68 -28.38 3.08
N ALA A 117 18.62 -27.45 2.95
CA ALA A 117 19.92 -27.62 2.28
C ALA A 117 21.08 -27.85 3.27
#